data_AF-A0A775TU16-F1
#
_entry.id   AF-A0A775TU16-F1
#
_cell.length_a   1.000
_cell.length_b   1.000
_cell.length_c   1.000
_cell.angle_alpha   90.00
_cell.angle_beta   90.00
_cell.angle_gamma   90.00
#
_symmetry.space_group_name_H-M   'P 1'
#
loop_
_entity.id
_entity.type
_entity.pdbx_description
1 polymer ?
#
loop_
_entity_poly.entity_id
_entity_poly.type
_entity_poly.pdbx_seq_one_letter_code
_entity_poly.pdbx_strand_id
1 'polypeptide(L)' 'DLLGIVPTELYDLHRDFLKLKEIKLEQPLPAVKLYISYNKASLNNLVFSRFIDRLNDSF' A
#
# COMPACT_ATOMS: atom_id res chain seq x y z
N ASP A 1 3.05 17.88 20.02
CA ASP A 1 2.76 17.33 18.68
C ASP A 1 3.51 16.04 18.45
N LEU A 2 2.91 15.14 17.67
CA LEU A 2 3.48 13.84 17.30
C LEU A 2 3.97 13.90 15.85
N LEU A 3 5.15 13.33 15.62
CA LEU A 3 5.72 13.12 14.29
C LEU A 3 5.84 11.63 14.03
N GLY A 4 5.58 11.21 12.80
CA GLY A 4 5.61 9.81 12.42
C GLY A 4 5.72 9.63 10.90
N ILE A 5 6.10 8.43 10.51
CA ILE A 5 6.14 8.01 9.10
C ILE A 5 4.86 7.25 8.80
N VAL A 6 4.24 7.55 7.66
CA VAL A 6 3.06 6.85 7.16
C VAL A 6 3.24 6.56 5.67
N PRO A 7 2.63 5.49 5.13
CA PRO A 7 2.51 5.29 3.69
C PRO A 7 1.87 6.50 3.01
N THR A 8 2.38 6.86 1.84
CA THR A 8 1.91 8.03 1.08
C THR A 8 0.41 7.95 0.78
N GLU A 9 -0.09 6.76 0.44
CA GLU A 9 -1.50 6.53 0.14
C GLU A 9 -2.40 6.82 1.35
N LEU A 10 -1.93 6.47 2.55
CA LEU A 10 -2.65 6.77 3.79
C LEU A 10 -2.60 8.26 4.15
N TYR A 11 -1.46 8.92 3.89
CA TYR A 11 -1.34 10.37 4.06
C TYR A 11 -2.31 11.09 3.14
N ASP A 12 -2.29 10.80 1.84
CA ASP A 12 -3.14 11.47 0.84
C ASP A 12 -4.63 11.26 1.11
N LEU A 13 -5.02 10.08 1.58
CA LEU A 13 -6.42 9.80 1.93
C LEU A 13 -6.92 10.59 3.14
N HIS A 14 -6.06 10.90 4.12
CA HIS A 14 -6.48 11.47 5.41
C HIS A 14 -5.96 12.89 5.68
N ARG A 15 -5.06 13.43 4.84
CA ARG A 15 -4.37 14.72 5.08
C ARG A 15 -5.32 15.88 5.32
N ASP A 16 -6.43 15.94 4.59
CA ASP A 16 -7.36 17.07 4.68
C ASP A 16 -8.23 16.97 5.94
N PHE A 17 -8.74 15.75 6.21
CA PHE A 17 -9.58 15.50 7.39
C PHE A 17 -8.79 15.66 8.70
N LEU A 18 -7.59 15.12 8.76
CA LEU A 18 -6.72 15.17 9.94
C LEU A 18 -5.80 16.40 9.98
N LYS A 19 -5.86 17.25 8.95
CA LYS A 19 -5.01 18.45 8.79
C LYS A 19 -3.52 18.15 8.90
N LEU A 20 -3.08 17.05 8.29
CA LEU A 20 -1.71 16.58 8.35
C LEU A 20 -0.79 17.48 7.53
N LYS A 21 0.44 17.67 8.01
CA LYS A 21 1.50 18.39 7.31
C LYS A 21 2.61 17.42 6.93
N GLU A 22 3.02 17.48 5.68
CA GLU A 22 4.18 16.73 5.20
C GLU A 22 5.47 17.46 5.58
N ILE A 23 6.49 16.70 5.98
CA ILE A 23 7.85 17.19 6.19
C ILE A 23 8.69 16.67 5.02
N LYS A 24 9.24 17.59 4.21
CA LYS A 24 10.15 17.22 3.12
C LYS A 24 11.49 16.82 3.69
N LEU A 25 11.89 15.58 3.41
CA LEU A 25 13.22 15.06 3.77
C LEU A 25 14.21 15.37 2.64
N GLU A 26 15.46 15.69 3.00
CA GLU A 26 16.53 15.92 2.02
C GLU A 26 16.90 14.63 1.26
N GLN A 27 16.75 13.48 1.93
CA GLN A 27 16.98 12.16 1.37
C GLN A 27 15.68 11.34 1.45
N PRO A 28 15.31 10.59 0.39
CA PRO A 28 14.12 9.77 0.41
C PRO A 28 14.29 8.59 1.38
N LEU A 29 13.17 8.18 1.99
CA LEU A 29 13.13 6.94 2.76
C LEU A 29 13.28 5.73 1.82
N PRO A 30 13.81 4.59 2.31
CA PRO A 30 13.85 3.36 1.53
C PRO A 30 12.45 2.95 1.08
N ALA A 31 12.31 2.55 -0.20
CA ALA A 31 11.04 2.06 -0.72
C ALA A 31 10.65 0.75 -0.02
N VAL A 32 9.39 0.67 0.41
CA VAL A 32 8.81 -0.54 1.01
C VAL A 32 8.07 -1.31 -0.07
N LYS A 33 8.43 -2.58 -0.29
CA LYS A 33 7.69 -3.49 -1.17
C LYS A 33 6.66 -4.26 -0.36
N LEU A 34 5.39 -4.13 -0.75
CA LEU A 34 4.30 -4.92 -0.21
C LEU A 34 4.13 -6.20 -1.03
N TYR A 35 3.90 -7.31 -0.36
CA TYR A 35 3.70 -8.62 -0.99
C TYR A 35 2.41 -9.24 -0.47
N ILE A 36 1.67 -9.88 -1.37
CA ILE A 36 0.52 -10.71 -1.02
C ILE A 36 1.01 -12.17 -1.00
N SER A 37 0.89 -12.81 0.16
CA SER A 37 1.27 -14.21 0.33
C SER A 37 0.04 -15.10 0.23
N TYR A 38 0.12 -16.14 -0.59
CA TYR A 38 -0.90 -17.18 -0.70
C TYR A 38 -0.25 -18.53 -0.98
N ASN A 39 -0.94 -19.60 -0.59
CA ASN A 39 -0.45 -20.95 -0.87
C ASN A 39 -0.73 -21.34 -2.33
N LYS A 40 0.04 -22.30 -2.85
CA LYS A 40 -0.11 -22.78 -4.24
C LYS A 40 -1.49 -23.38 -4.51
N ALA A 41 -2.11 -24.04 -3.53
CA ALA A 41 -3.43 -24.65 -3.69
C ALA A 41 -4.55 -23.61 -3.89
N SER A 42 -4.40 -22.39 -3.37
CA SER A 42 -5.35 -21.30 -3.58
C SER A 42 -5.52 -20.95 -5.06
N LEU A 43 -4.47 -21.09 -5.88
CA LEU A 43 -4.54 -20.84 -7.32
C LEU A 43 -5.40 -21.86 -8.09
N ASN A 44 -5.67 -23.04 -7.50
CA ASN A 44 -6.60 -24.00 -8.09
C ASN A 44 -8.06 -23.54 -7.97
N ASN A 45 -8.35 -22.57 -7.10
CA ASN A 45 -9.66 -21.95 -7.02
C ASN A 45 -9.80 -20.87 -8.10
N LEU A 46 -10.70 -21.09 -9.06
CA LEU A 46 -10.90 -20.18 -10.19
C LEU A 46 -11.28 -18.74 -9.75
N VAL A 47 -12.07 -18.60 -8.68
CA VAL A 47 -12.48 -17.29 -8.17
C VAL A 47 -11.27 -16.56 -7.57
N PHE A 48 -10.45 -17.26 -6.78
CA PHE A 48 -9.24 -16.71 -6.20
C PHE A 48 -8.21 -16.33 -7.28
N SER A 49 -7.99 -17.21 -8.26
CA SER A 49 -7.06 -16.94 -9.38
C SER A 49 -7.46 -15.67 -10.14
N ARG A 50 -8.74 -15.55 -10.52
CA ARG A 50 -9.27 -14.35 -11.17
C ARG A 50 -9.14 -13.09 -10.32
N PHE A 51 -9.23 -13.21 -9.00
CA PHE A 51 -9.03 -12.09 -8.08
C PHE A 51 -7.57 -11.62 -8.09
N ILE A 52 -6.60 -12.55 -8.05
CA ILE A 52 -5.17 -12.22 -8.14
C ILE A 52 -4.83 -11.61 -9.50
N ASP A 53 -5.38 -12.13 -10.60
CA ASP A 53 -5.17 -11.56 -11.94
C ASP A 53 -5.64 -10.10 -12.02
N ARG A 54 -6.86 -9.83 -11.53
CA ARG A 54 -7.39 -8.46 -11.48
C ARG A 54 -6.59 -7.52 -10.60
N LEU A 55 -6.06 -8.02 -9.47
CA LEU A 55 -5.18 -7.23 -8.63
C LEU A 55 -3.92 -6.85 -9.40
N ASN A 56 -3.28 -7.79 -10.08
CA ASN A 56 -2.08 -7.54 -10.88
C ASN A 56 -2.32 -6.56 -12.03
N ASP A 57 -3.51 -6.54 -12.64
CA ASP A 57 -3.88 -5.59 -13.68
C ASP A 57 -4.16 -4.16 -13.14
N SER A 58 -4.41 -4.04 -11.83
CA SER A 58 -4.78 -2.77 -11.18
C SER A 58 -3.57 -1.98 -10.64
N PHE A 59 -2.36 -2.53 -10.77
CA PHE A 59 -1.09 -1.92 -10.38
C PHE A 59 -0.19 -1.70 -11.60
#